data_AF-A0A1Y2IP58-F1
#
_entry.id   AF-A0A1Y2IP58-F1
#
_cell.length_a   1.000
_cell.length_b   1.000
_cell.length_c   1.000
_cell.angle_alpha   90.00
_cell.angle_beta   90.00
_cell.angle_gamma   90.00
#
_symmetry.space_group_name_H-M   'P 1'
#
loop_
_entity.id
_entity.type
_entity.pdbx_description
1 polymer ?
#
loop_
_entity_poly.entity_id
_entity_poly.type
_entity_poly.pdbx_seq_one_letter_code
_entity_poly.pdbx_strand_id
1 'polypeptide(L)'
;MRLYLVPNDPERTTLVSANGVAHYQVNTVKAHRLSAPVLSIRRPAETQNESLVAEVEWKRFGAHPVVRSHIFDGTMQEMEVRDFLYKLGHHFTPTRYFLGDDNQEYRWKPFKDIGHVLTHLESGDEIARFTQEMVVEGFFRGERKWCLQIQPTTLDIDMIVLTFIIMEKRRRDRVSAEAMKIRDCDEDPAEGGGCEAGGAMG
;
A
#
# COMPACT_ATOMS: atom_id res chain seq x y z
N MET A 1 9.66 1.16 -16.95
CA MET A 1 8.85 -0.08 -16.87
C MET A 1 7.43 0.25 -16.44
N ARG A 2 6.40 -0.47 -16.93
CA ARG A 2 5.01 -0.34 -16.45
C ARG A 2 4.54 -1.68 -15.88
N LEU A 3 4.01 -1.66 -14.65
CA LEU A 3 3.47 -2.82 -13.96
C LEU A 3 1.99 -2.60 -13.62
N TYR A 4 1.11 -3.34 -14.28
CA TYR A 4 -0.34 -3.29 -14.09
C TYR A 4 -0.76 -4.22 -12.95
N LEU A 5 -1.63 -3.74 -12.07
CA LEU A 5 -2.17 -4.53 -10.96
C LEU A 5 -3.37 -5.35 -11.46
N VAL A 6 -3.28 -6.68 -11.36
CA VAL A 6 -4.33 -7.60 -11.80
C VAL A 6 -4.61 -8.65 -10.70
N PRO A 7 -5.73 -8.54 -9.95
CA PRO A 7 -6.66 -7.41 -9.90
C PRO A 7 -6.05 -6.17 -9.22
N ASN A 8 -6.75 -5.02 -9.23
CA ASN A 8 -6.34 -3.82 -8.51
C ASN A 8 -6.59 -3.94 -6.99
N ASP A 9 -5.87 -4.84 -6.33
CA ASP A 9 -5.94 -5.05 -4.88
C ASP A 9 -4.53 -5.28 -4.31
N PRO A 10 -3.94 -4.33 -3.55
CA PRO A 10 -2.58 -4.43 -3.05
C PRO A 10 -2.38 -5.61 -2.08
N GLU A 11 -3.46 -6.22 -1.57
CA GLU A 11 -3.38 -7.42 -0.73
C GLU A 11 -3.44 -8.72 -1.54
N ARG A 12 -3.89 -8.66 -2.78
CA ARG A 12 -4.04 -9.84 -3.65
C ARG A 12 -3.97 -9.42 -5.12
N THR A 13 -2.76 -9.23 -5.63
CA THR A 13 -2.55 -8.79 -7.02
C THR A 13 -1.36 -9.48 -7.66
N THR A 14 -1.37 -9.58 -8.98
CA THR A 14 -0.18 -9.85 -9.78
C THR A 14 0.21 -8.57 -10.51
N LEU A 15 1.47 -8.18 -10.41
CA LEU A 15 2.06 -7.08 -11.17
C LEU A 15 2.52 -7.60 -12.53
N VAL A 16 1.83 -7.19 -13.58
CA VAL A 16 2.00 -7.70 -14.95
C VAL A 16 2.47 -6.59 -15.87
N SER A 17 3.45 -6.85 -16.74
CA SER A 17 3.86 -5.87 -17.75
C SER A 17 2.83 -5.74 -18.88
N ALA A 18 3.00 -4.73 -19.73
CA ALA A 18 2.15 -4.54 -20.91
C ALA A 18 2.10 -5.77 -21.83
N ASN A 19 3.14 -6.61 -21.81
CA ASN A 19 3.22 -7.80 -22.67
C ASN A 19 2.56 -9.04 -22.03
N GLY A 20 1.93 -8.90 -20.86
CA GLY A 20 1.30 -10.02 -20.15
C GLY A 20 2.26 -10.85 -19.29
N VAL A 21 3.52 -10.41 -19.11
CA VAL A 21 4.50 -11.12 -18.26
C VAL A 21 4.28 -10.74 -16.80
N ALA A 22 4.07 -11.73 -15.95
CA ALA A 22 3.98 -11.54 -14.50
C ALA A 22 5.38 -11.32 -13.90
N HIS A 23 5.56 -10.20 -13.20
CA HIS A 23 6.83 -9.85 -12.55
C HIS A 23 6.77 -10.07 -11.03
N TYR A 24 5.63 -9.80 -10.42
CA TYR A 24 5.44 -10.00 -8.98
C TYR A 24 4.06 -10.56 -8.68
N GLN A 25 3.98 -11.38 -7.65
CA GLN A 25 2.75 -11.84 -7.04
C GLN A 25 2.70 -11.36 -5.60
N VAL A 26 1.59 -10.71 -5.25
CA VAL A 26 1.30 -10.23 -3.90
C VAL A 26 0.12 -11.01 -3.37
N ASN A 27 0.28 -11.59 -2.19
CA ASN A 27 -0.77 -12.34 -1.53
C ASN A 27 -0.71 -12.17 -0.01
N THR A 28 -1.83 -11.74 0.57
CA THR A 28 -2.03 -11.69 2.01
C THR A 28 -2.71 -12.97 2.51
N VAL A 29 -2.01 -13.72 3.35
CA VAL A 29 -2.61 -14.80 4.14
C VAL A 29 -3.39 -14.15 5.28
N LYS A 30 -4.71 -14.32 5.26
CA LYS A 30 -5.60 -13.78 6.29
C LYS A 30 -5.26 -14.37 7.65
N ALA A 31 -5.37 -13.54 8.68
CA ALA A 31 -5.22 -13.97 10.06
C ALA A 31 -6.13 -15.15 10.41
N HIS A 32 -5.56 -16.17 11.04
CA HIS A 32 -6.32 -17.15 11.81
C HIS A 32 -6.50 -16.62 13.25
N ARG A 33 -7.34 -17.27 14.08
CA ARG A 33 -7.75 -16.80 15.43
C ARG A 33 -6.62 -16.27 16.33
N LEU A 34 -5.36 -16.63 16.08
CA LEU A 34 -4.19 -16.23 16.87
C LEU A 34 -3.03 -15.61 16.05
N SER A 35 -3.12 -15.50 14.73
CA SER A 35 -2.04 -14.98 13.89
C SER A 35 -2.36 -13.61 13.29
N ALA A 36 -1.34 -12.78 13.11
CA ALA A 36 -1.48 -11.55 12.33
C ALA A 36 -1.57 -11.89 10.82
N PRO A 37 -2.27 -11.09 10.00
CA PRO A 37 -2.21 -11.23 8.55
C PRO A 37 -0.78 -11.00 8.06
N VAL A 38 -0.32 -11.86 7.15
CA VAL A 38 1.01 -11.74 6.53
C VAL A 38 0.83 -11.54 5.04
N LEU A 39 1.28 -10.38 4.54
CA LEU A 39 1.39 -10.10 3.11
C LEU A 39 2.74 -10.61 2.63
N SER A 40 2.75 -11.36 1.54
CA SER A 40 3.96 -11.84 0.88
C SER A 40 4.08 -11.26 -0.52
N ILE A 41 5.28 -10.84 -0.90
CA ILE A 41 5.63 -10.40 -2.24
C ILE A 41 6.64 -11.40 -2.80
N ARG A 42 6.33 -11.97 -3.97
CA ARG A 42 7.16 -12.95 -4.64
C ARG A 42 7.41 -12.53 -6.09
N ARG A 43 8.59 -12.85 -6.61
CA ARG A 43 8.95 -12.72 -8.03
C ARG A 43 9.28 -14.10 -8.62
N PRO A 44 9.15 -14.30 -9.95
CA PRO A 44 9.61 -15.52 -10.59
C PRO A 44 11.11 -15.78 -10.32
N ALA A 45 11.44 -16.97 -9.83
CA ALA A 45 12.82 -17.42 -9.58
C ALA A 45 12.89 -18.95 -9.67
N GLU A 46 14.10 -19.51 -9.75
CA GLU A 46 14.31 -20.96 -9.82
C GLU A 46 13.98 -21.65 -8.50
N THR A 47 14.26 -20.99 -7.37
CA THR A 47 13.97 -21.51 -6.03
C THR A 47 12.92 -20.68 -5.29
N GLN A 48 12.24 -21.29 -4.31
CA GLN A 48 11.28 -20.56 -3.47
C GLN A 48 11.93 -19.47 -2.63
N ASN A 49 13.18 -19.65 -2.21
CA ASN A 49 13.88 -18.68 -1.37
C ASN A 49 14.26 -17.44 -2.19
N GLU A 50 14.75 -17.61 -3.41
CA GLU A 50 15.06 -16.50 -4.32
C GLU A 50 13.80 -15.81 -4.83
N SER A 51 12.67 -16.52 -4.83
CA SER A 51 11.37 -15.96 -5.21
C SER A 51 10.84 -14.97 -4.17
N LEU A 52 11.17 -15.13 -2.88
CA LEU A 52 10.61 -14.30 -1.82
C LEU A 52 11.29 -12.93 -1.74
N VAL A 53 10.59 -11.88 -2.17
CA VAL A 53 11.07 -10.50 -2.05
C VAL A 53 10.93 -10.01 -0.61
N ALA A 54 9.73 -10.12 -0.05
CA ALA A 54 9.45 -9.63 1.30
C ALA A 54 8.18 -10.26 1.89
N GLU A 55 8.11 -10.24 3.23
CA GLU A 55 6.91 -10.45 4.00
C GLU A 55 6.61 -9.23 4.87
N VAL A 56 5.33 -8.89 4.99
CA VAL A 56 4.84 -7.80 5.84
C VAL A 56 3.79 -8.35 6.79
N GLU A 57 4.11 -8.40 8.07
CA GLU A 57 3.21 -8.83 9.12
C GLU A 57 2.43 -7.64 9.68
N TRP A 58 1.13 -7.62 9.46
CA TRP A 58 0.23 -6.57 9.92
C TRP A 58 -0.20 -6.84 11.36
N LYS A 59 0.65 -6.45 12.32
CA LYS A 59 0.39 -6.64 13.76
C LYS A 59 -0.95 -6.02 14.19
N ARG A 60 -1.55 -6.62 15.22
CA ARG A 60 -2.82 -6.15 15.83
C ARG A 60 -2.55 -5.32 17.09
N PHE A 61 -3.59 -4.66 17.62
CA PHE A 61 -3.59 -4.02 18.94
C PHE A 61 -2.55 -2.89 19.12
N GLY A 62 -2.38 -2.05 18.09
CA GLY A 62 -1.53 -0.85 18.18
C GLY A 62 -0.03 -1.09 17.96
N ALA A 63 0.41 -2.35 17.84
CA ALA A 63 1.77 -2.67 17.41
C ALA A 63 1.99 -2.26 15.94
N HIS A 64 3.21 -1.81 15.62
CA HIS A 64 3.56 -1.45 14.26
C HIS A 64 3.73 -2.69 13.37
N PRO A 65 3.32 -2.62 12.08
CA PRO A 65 3.62 -3.69 11.14
C PRO A 65 5.13 -3.91 11.01
N VAL A 66 5.52 -5.15 10.73
CA VAL A 66 6.92 -5.57 10.62
C VAL A 66 7.19 -6.09 9.21
N VAL A 67 8.31 -5.70 8.62
CA VAL A 67 8.81 -6.19 7.32
C VAL A 67 9.94 -7.17 7.58
N ARG A 68 9.91 -8.29 6.86
CA ARG A 68 11.01 -9.25 6.75
C ARG A 68 11.45 -9.33 5.29
N SER A 69 12.71 -9.03 4.99
CA SER A 69 13.22 -9.02 3.62
C SER A 69 14.74 -9.11 3.57
N HIS A 70 15.26 -9.61 2.46
CA HIS A 70 16.69 -9.64 2.15
C HIS A 70 17.16 -8.48 1.26
N ILE A 71 16.23 -7.63 0.80
CA ILE A 71 16.53 -6.59 -0.21
C ILE A 71 17.34 -5.41 0.35
N PHE A 72 17.55 -5.36 1.67
CA PHE A 72 18.27 -4.26 2.31
C PHE A 72 19.79 -4.36 2.14
N ASP A 73 20.34 -5.55 2.40
CA ASP A 73 21.79 -5.80 2.37
C ASP A 73 22.16 -7.22 1.87
N GLY A 74 21.20 -7.95 1.32
CA GLY A 74 21.35 -9.35 0.91
C GLY A 74 21.15 -10.37 2.04
N THR A 75 21.02 -9.94 3.29
CA THR A 75 20.72 -10.81 4.43
C THR A 75 19.28 -10.64 4.89
N MET A 76 18.65 -11.71 5.39
CA MET A 76 17.28 -11.62 5.89
C MET A 76 17.24 -10.76 7.15
N GLN A 77 16.64 -9.58 7.04
CA GLN A 77 16.44 -8.67 8.17
C GLN A 77 14.95 -8.56 8.52
N GLU A 78 14.71 -8.21 9.78
CA GLU A 78 13.39 -7.88 10.32
C GLU A 78 13.43 -6.44 10.86
N MET A 79 12.50 -5.59 10.42
CA MET A 79 12.38 -4.22 10.91
C MET A 79 10.95 -3.72 10.92
N GLU A 80 10.63 -2.78 11.81
CA GLU A 80 9.31 -2.17 11.83
C GLU A 80 9.11 -1.27 10.60
N VAL A 81 7.90 -1.29 10.04
CA VAL A 81 7.55 -0.45 8.89
C VAL A 81 7.68 1.04 9.20
N ARG A 82 7.58 1.46 10.46
CA ARG A 82 7.79 2.87 10.83
C ARG A 82 9.26 3.31 10.75
N ASP A 83 10.20 2.37 10.88
CA ASP A 83 11.63 2.64 10.79
C ASP A 83 12.07 2.53 9.34
N PHE A 84 11.58 1.51 8.62
CA PHE A 84 11.80 1.36 7.18
C PHE A 84 11.20 2.53 6.37
N LEU A 85 9.91 2.79 6.55
CA LEU A 85 9.16 3.87 5.93
C LEU A 85 8.89 4.94 6.98
N TYR A 86 9.89 5.77 7.24
CA TYR A 86 9.89 6.76 8.29
C TYR A 86 9.17 8.05 7.90
N LYS A 87 8.86 8.85 8.92
CA LYS A 87 8.28 10.19 8.78
C LYS A 87 9.28 11.24 9.23
N LEU A 88 9.30 12.37 8.53
CA LEU A 88 9.98 13.58 9.00
C LEU A 88 8.97 14.50 9.69
N GLY A 89 9.29 14.92 10.92
CA GLY A 89 8.50 15.86 11.72
C GLY A 89 7.19 15.30 12.28
N HIS A 90 6.41 16.18 12.90
CA HIS A 90 5.20 15.83 13.67
C HIS A 90 3.91 15.86 12.82
N HIS A 91 4.02 15.93 11.49
CA HIS A 91 2.87 16.16 10.62
C HIS A 91 2.02 14.90 10.42
N PHE A 92 0.69 15.10 10.35
CA PHE A 92 -0.31 14.09 9.99
C PHE A 92 -0.23 13.63 8.52
N THR A 93 0.87 13.94 7.83
CA THR A 93 1.01 13.64 6.41
C THR A 93 1.12 12.12 6.14
N PRO A 94 0.47 11.62 5.08
CA PRO A 94 0.73 10.30 4.51
C PRO A 94 2.14 10.14 3.92
N THR A 95 2.92 11.21 3.71
CA THR A 95 4.28 11.12 3.14
C THR A 95 5.17 10.20 3.96
N ARG A 96 5.98 9.38 3.28
CA ARG A 96 6.99 8.51 3.89
C ARG A 96 8.31 8.60 3.15
N TYR A 97 9.38 8.34 3.87
CA TYR A 97 10.75 8.38 3.39
C TYR A 97 11.41 7.03 3.67
N PHE A 98 12.42 6.68 2.90
CA PHE A 98 13.26 5.51 3.14
C PHE A 98 14.63 5.71 2.48
N LEU A 99 15.60 4.94 2.96
CA LEU A 99 16.93 4.81 2.37
C LEU A 99 16.91 3.63 1.37
N GLY A 100 17.32 3.88 0.14
CA GLY A 100 17.47 2.85 -0.89
C GLY A 100 18.72 1.99 -0.70
N ASP A 101 18.81 0.90 -1.47
CA ASP A 101 19.99 0.02 -1.54
C ASP A 101 21.23 0.73 -2.13
N ASP A 102 20.99 1.82 -2.85
CA ASP A 102 22.02 2.69 -3.42
C ASP A 102 22.48 3.81 -2.47
N ASN A 103 22.13 3.72 -1.18
CA ASN A 103 22.42 4.73 -0.14
C ASN A 103 21.84 6.12 -0.44
N GLN A 104 20.81 6.23 -1.29
CA GLN A 104 20.11 7.48 -1.55
C GLN A 104 18.75 7.51 -0.85
N GLU A 105 18.28 8.70 -0.48
CA GLU A 105 16.98 8.85 0.16
C GLU A 105 15.87 9.11 -0.86
N TYR A 106 14.73 8.47 -0.61
CA TYR A 106 13.56 8.54 -1.46
C TYR A 106 12.33 8.90 -0.65
N ARG A 107 11.34 9.50 -1.31
CA ARG A 107 10.07 9.87 -0.66
C ARG A 107 8.86 9.49 -1.49
N TRP A 108 7.90 8.83 -0.84
CA TRP A 108 6.56 8.63 -1.33
C TRP A 108 5.65 9.77 -0.88
N LYS A 109 5.00 10.44 -1.83
CA LYS A 109 3.97 11.45 -1.58
C LYS A 109 2.64 11.03 -2.21
N PRO A 110 1.48 11.37 -1.62
CA PRO A 110 0.21 11.26 -2.32
C PRO A 110 0.21 12.15 -3.57
N PHE A 111 -0.51 11.70 -4.58
CA PHE A 111 -0.73 12.46 -5.79
C PHE A 111 -2.22 12.48 -6.13
N LYS A 112 -2.80 13.68 -6.11
CA LYS A 112 -4.19 13.97 -6.50
C LYS A 112 -5.22 12.99 -5.91
N ASP A 113 -5.03 12.60 -4.64
CA ASP A 113 -5.87 11.67 -3.85
C ASP A 113 -6.08 10.25 -4.42
N ILE A 114 -5.55 9.97 -5.61
CA ILE A 114 -5.82 8.76 -6.38
C ILE A 114 -4.62 7.80 -6.34
N GLY A 115 -3.40 8.32 -6.13
CA GLY A 115 -2.21 7.49 -6.12
C GLY A 115 -1.03 8.07 -5.36
N HIS A 116 0.15 7.60 -5.74
CA HIS A 116 1.42 7.91 -5.08
C HIS A 116 2.50 8.23 -6.10
N VAL A 117 3.41 9.12 -5.75
CA VAL A 117 4.62 9.41 -6.53
C VAL A 117 5.83 9.22 -5.62
N LEU A 118 6.80 8.45 -6.12
CA LEU A 118 8.11 8.26 -5.55
C LEU A 118 9.06 9.25 -6.22
N THR A 119 9.76 10.03 -5.41
CA THR A 119 10.79 10.95 -5.87
C THR A 119 12.09 10.70 -5.15
N HIS A 120 13.21 10.86 -5.85
CA HIS A 120 14.51 10.99 -5.23
C HIS A 120 14.54 12.27 -4.39
N LEU A 121 15.08 12.21 -3.17
CA LEU A 121 14.93 13.30 -2.20
C LEU A 121 15.75 14.54 -2.59
N GLU A 122 17.00 14.32 -3.00
CA GLU A 122 17.95 15.40 -3.30
C GLU A 122 17.68 16.03 -4.68
N SER A 123 17.65 15.22 -5.74
CA SER A 123 17.42 15.74 -7.10
C SER A 123 15.96 16.10 -7.38
N GLY A 124 15.02 15.52 -6.64
CA GLY A 124 13.59 15.71 -6.86
C GLY A 124 13.03 14.90 -8.04
N ASP A 125 13.84 14.10 -8.70
CA ASP A 125 13.44 13.32 -9.88
C ASP A 125 12.35 12.30 -9.55
N GLU A 126 11.41 12.14 -10.46
CA GLU A 126 10.36 11.12 -10.34
C GLU A 126 10.92 9.74 -10.69
N ILE A 127 10.86 8.83 -9.72
CA ILE A 127 11.35 7.46 -9.86
C ILE A 127 10.19 6.52 -10.20
N ALA A 128 9.05 6.72 -9.54
CA ALA A 128 7.87 5.91 -9.82
C ALA A 128 6.57 6.67 -9.55
N ARG A 129 5.51 6.25 -10.23
CA ARG A 129 4.17 6.82 -10.10
C ARG A 129 3.12 5.73 -10.18
N PHE A 130 2.23 5.71 -9.20
CA PHE A 130 1.01 4.92 -9.24
C PHE A 130 -0.13 5.78 -9.77
N THR A 131 -0.71 5.39 -10.91
CA THR A 131 -1.80 6.10 -11.56
C THR A 131 -2.71 5.13 -12.31
N GLN A 132 -3.88 5.61 -12.68
CA GLN A 132 -4.74 4.95 -13.65
C GLN A 132 -4.47 5.51 -15.05
N GLU A 133 -4.39 4.65 -16.05
CA GLU A 133 -4.21 5.04 -17.46
C GLU A 133 -5.06 4.21 -18.41
N MET A 134 -5.34 4.75 -19.59
CA MET A 134 -5.84 3.97 -20.72
C MET A 134 -4.67 3.27 -21.40
N VAL A 135 -4.68 1.94 -21.43
CA VAL A 135 -3.58 1.18 -22.03
C VAL A 135 -3.71 1.21 -23.56
N VAL A 136 -2.72 1.76 -24.23
CA VAL A 136 -2.73 1.95 -25.69
C VAL A 136 -2.22 0.74 -26.47
N GLU A 137 -1.41 -0.11 -25.83
CA GLU A 137 -0.65 -1.20 -26.47
C GLU A 137 -0.54 -2.43 -25.56
N GLY A 138 -0.25 -3.59 -26.16
CA GLY A 138 -0.01 -4.84 -25.43
C GLY A 138 -1.27 -5.60 -25.01
N PHE A 139 -1.10 -6.50 -24.05
CA PHE A 139 -2.10 -7.46 -23.56
C PHE A 139 -3.37 -6.81 -23.01
N PHE A 140 -3.28 -5.61 -22.42
CA PHE A 140 -4.42 -4.87 -21.87
C PHE A 140 -4.93 -3.74 -22.78
N ARG A 141 -4.59 -3.76 -24.08
CA ARG A 141 -4.93 -2.68 -25.02
C ARG A 141 -6.43 -2.35 -24.99
N GLY A 142 -6.75 -1.07 -24.84
CA GLY A 142 -8.12 -0.56 -24.77
C GLY A 142 -8.76 -0.61 -23.38
N GLU A 143 -8.06 -1.16 -22.37
CA GLU A 143 -8.54 -1.20 -21.00
C GLU A 143 -7.99 -0.05 -20.16
N ARG A 144 -8.80 0.42 -19.20
CA ARG A 144 -8.37 1.38 -18.19
C ARG A 144 -7.81 0.64 -16.98
N LYS A 145 -6.50 0.67 -16.78
CA LYS A 145 -5.79 -0.10 -15.73
C LYS A 145 -5.10 0.78 -14.73
N TRP A 146 -4.97 0.25 -13.51
CA TRP A 146 -4.10 0.81 -12.48
C TRP A 146 -2.69 0.29 -12.70
N CYS A 147 -1.72 1.20 -12.73
CA CYS A 147 -0.34 0.88 -13.05
C CYS A 147 0.64 1.60 -12.14
N LEU A 148 1.70 0.88 -11.78
CA LEU A 148 2.92 1.45 -11.25
C LEU A 148 3.88 1.66 -12.42
N GLN A 149 4.10 2.92 -12.76
CA GLN A 149 5.09 3.34 -13.75
C GLN A 149 6.41 3.59 -13.03
N ILE A 150 7.49 2.96 -13.49
CA ILE A 150 8.83 3.09 -12.92
C ILE A 150 9.75 3.66 -14.01
N GLN A 151 10.39 4.79 -13.73
CA GLN A 151 11.38 5.40 -14.61
C GLN A 151 12.73 4.67 -14.50
N PRO A 152 13.66 4.84 -15.46
CA PRO A 152 15.03 4.37 -15.29
C PRO A 152 15.64 4.91 -14.00
N THR A 153 16.20 4.03 -13.17
CA THR A 153 16.71 4.38 -11.84
C THR A 153 17.77 3.38 -11.39
N THR A 154 18.59 3.78 -10.41
CA THR A 154 19.56 2.94 -9.71
C THR A 154 18.94 2.17 -8.54
N LEU A 155 17.80 2.63 -8.02
CA LEU A 155 17.08 1.99 -6.92
C LEU A 155 16.56 0.61 -7.33
N ASP A 156 16.74 -0.39 -6.46
CA ASP A 156 16.22 -1.74 -6.69
C ASP A 156 14.69 -1.69 -6.89
N ILE A 157 14.25 -2.33 -7.98
CA ILE A 157 12.84 -2.47 -8.33
C ILE A 157 12.07 -3.21 -7.23
N ASP A 158 12.68 -4.19 -6.56
CA ASP A 158 12.08 -4.90 -5.43
C ASP A 158 11.76 -3.94 -4.28
N MET A 159 12.65 -2.99 -3.98
CA MET A 159 12.41 -1.93 -2.99
C MET A 159 11.26 -1.02 -3.41
N ILE A 160 11.19 -0.63 -4.69
CA ILE A 160 10.09 0.19 -5.21
C ILE A 160 8.76 -0.55 -5.05
N VAL A 161 8.71 -1.84 -5.40
CA VAL A 161 7.50 -2.66 -5.31
C VAL A 161 7.09 -2.86 -3.85
N LEU A 162 8.01 -3.21 -2.95
CA LEU A 162 7.72 -3.40 -1.53
C LEU A 162 7.16 -2.11 -0.91
N THR A 163 7.86 -1.00 -1.07
CA THR A 163 7.44 0.28 -0.49
C THR A 163 6.11 0.75 -1.08
N PHE A 164 5.90 0.58 -2.39
CA PHE A 164 4.63 0.86 -3.05
C PHE A 164 3.46 0.06 -2.44
N ILE A 165 3.59 -1.26 -2.30
CA ILE A 165 2.53 -2.11 -1.78
C ILE A 165 2.17 -1.74 -0.34
N ILE A 166 3.16 -1.45 0.50
CA ILE A 166 2.93 -0.99 1.88
C ILE A 166 2.18 0.35 1.88
N MET A 167 2.60 1.29 1.05
CA MET A 167 1.99 2.62 0.95
C MET A 167 0.54 2.54 0.46
N GLU A 168 0.28 1.78 -0.59
CA GLU A 168 -1.05 1.63 -1.19
C GLU A 168 -2.02 0.90 -0.26
N LYS A 169 -1.58 -0.15 0.44
CA LYS A 169 -2.41 -0.80 1.47
C LYS A 169 -2.75 0.19 2.60
N ARG A 170 -1.76 0.91 3.14
CA ARG A 170 -1.98 1.94 4.17
C ARG A 170 -2.94 3.04 3.73
N ARG A 171 -2.91 3.42 2.44
CA ARG A 171 -3.86 4.39 1.87
C ARG A 171 -5.27 3.82 1.88
N ARG A 172 -5.47 2.59 1.42
CA ARG A 172 -6.80 1.93 1.40
C ARG A 172 -7.36 1.65 2.79
N ASP A 173 -6.51 1.25 3.74
CA ASP A 173 -6.90 1.06 5.13
C ASP A 173 -7.42 2.37 5.73
N ARG A 174 -6.73 3.48 5.45
CA ARG A 174 -7.16 4.82 5.92
C ARG A 174 -8.49 5.25 5.31
N VAL A 175 -8.63 5.13 3.99
CA VAL A 175 -9.88 5.47 3.28
C VAL A 175 -11.04 4.62 3.83
N SER A 176 -10.82 3.34 4.10
CA SER A 176 -11.83 2.44 4.67
C SER A 176 -12.20 2.85 6.11
N ALA A 177 -11.22 3.21 6.93
CA ALA A 177 -11.45 3.69 8.30
C ALA A 177 -12.17 5.04 8.34
N GLU A 178 -11.84 5.96 7.44
CA GLU A 178 -12.53 7.25 7.30
C GLU A 178 -13.99 7.06 6.83
N ALA A 179 -14.23 6.16 5.89
CA ALA A 179 -15.58 5.83 5.43
C ALA A 179 -16.44 5.20 6.55
N MET A 180 -15.86 4.38 7.43
CA MET A 180 -16.57 3.83 8.60
C MET A 180 -16.94 4.92 9.59
N LYS A 181 -16.02 5.84 9.91
CA LYS A 181 -16.29 6.96 10.83
C LYS A 181 -17.43 7.85 10.36
N ILE A 182 -17.54 8.13 9.06
CA ILE A 182 -18.64 8.94 8.51
C ILE A 182 -19.98 8.23 8.69
N ARG A 183 -20.03 6.91 8.48
CA ARG A 183 -21.26 6.12 8.66
C ARG A 183 -21.72 6.09 10.12
N ASP A 184 -20.79 6.05 11.07
CA ASP A 184 -21.09 6.04 12.50
C ASP A 184 -21.53 7.44 13.02
N CYS A 185 -21.36 8.51 12.24
CA CYS A 185 -21.80 9.87 12.58
C CYS A 185 -23.14 10.28 11.96
N ASP A 186 -23.69 9.47 11.04
CA ASP A 186 -25.03 9.68 10.45
C ASP A 186 -26.16 8.99 11.26
N GLU A 187 -25.82 8.29 12.35
CA GLU A 187 -26.78 7.84 13.36
C GLU A 187 -26.82 8.83 14.55
N ASP A 188 -27.36 10.03 14.35
CA ASP A 188 -27.91 10.83 15.44
C ASP A 188 -29.44 10.60 15.51
N PRO A 189 -30.05 10.57 16.71
CA PRO A 189 -31.27 9.84 16.99
C PRO A 189 -32.46 10.47 16.29
N ALA A 190 -33.25 9.63 15.62
CA ALA A 190 -34.58 9.99 15.18
C ALA A 190 -35.32 10.66 16.33
N GLU A 191 -35.70 11.92 16.09
CA GLU A 191 -36.70 12.66 16.83
C GLU A 191 -37.89 11.75 17.12
N GLY A 192 -37.95 11.24 18.36
CA GLY A 192 -39.09 10.53 18.90
C GLY A 192 -40.20 11.53 19.12
N GLY A 193 -41.04 11.66 18.10
CA GLY A 193 -42.30 12.41 18.10
C GLY A 193 -43.17 12.11 19.32
N GLY A 194 -43.89 13.14 19.74
CA GLY A 194 -44.78 13.10 20.88
C GLY A 194 -45.92 12.09 20.75
N CYS A 195 -46.38 11.66 21.92
CA CYS A 195 -47.75 11.23 22.14
C CYS A 195 -48.16 11.61 23.57
N GLU A 196 -49.32 12.25 23.66
CA GLU A 196 -50.01 12.74 24.85
C GLU A 196 -50.39 11.61 25.82
N ALA A 197 -50.55 11.93 27.12
CA ALA A 197 -51.76 11.60 27.90
C ALA A 197 -51.68 12.07 29.37
N GLY A 198 -52.57 12.99 29.76
CA GLY A 198 -53.51 12.78 30.88
C GLY A 198 -53.06 12.98 32.35
N GLY A 199 -53.33 14.18 32.88
CA GLY A 199 -54.13 14.49 34.10
C GLY A 199 -53.88 13.79 35.46
N ALA A 200 -53.75 14.60 36.53
CA ALA A 200 -54.70 14.62 37.67
C ALA A 200 -54.28 15.62 38.78
N MET A 201 -55.26 16.48 39.15
CA MET A 201 -55.65 17.06 40.45
C MET A 201 -54.63 17.38 41.56
N GLY A 202 -54.81 18.58 42.13
CA GLY A 202 -54.30 19.02 43.44
C GLY A 202 -54.55 20.51 43.66
#